data_AF-A0A7Z9IR24-F1
#
_entry.id   AF-A0A7Z9IR24-F1
#
_cell.length_a   1.000
_cell.length_b   1.000
_cell.length_c   1.000
_cell.angle_alpha   90.00
_cell.angle_beta   90.00
_cell.angle_gamma   90.00
#
_symmetry.space_group_name_H-M   'P 1'
#
loop_
_entity.id
_entity.type
_entity.pdbx_description
1 polymer ?
#
loop_
_entity_poly.entity_id
_entity_poly.type
_entity_poly.pdbx_seq_one_letter_code
_entity_poly.pdbx_strand_id
1 'polypeptide(L)'
;MIGRIAIFLFFFQFLQGQSVSNEQVPKIILQGIDFSITFSGEFETSNSYLLSCNGSLYNPTDISSDHIAFDNLSISEGGQITLDLLLVDTSIHQLKIHSIPAWISILPPLIAIILAFMTRSVIPSLFVAIWFGVWSLSSFSLGGVISSLLDSFHYYILNTLIDRDHAIITLFTLMLGGMVGIVYRNGGMHGIIHHMIKKADTPRKGQIAIWLFGLIIFFDDYSNTLIVGNTSRLLSDKLKISRQKLAYLVDSTSAPVSTIAVITTWIGFQVGIIADALPGLDGLNESAYMLFIHSIPYSFYPFLAIVLVGLIVTTGKDFGPMVRAEKRARMGVEYTPDLSEVKDESGSDIEDLFVKDNIPHRARNAVIPIAVLVFSMFYFIFTSGEGDSLKDILGSSDTFAALMHATLLSALVAAGLSIGQGILNLNETLDAWFSGLKFMLMGLLVLLLAWALADISKDLQTADYIVSTLGDSIPMSILPTIIFLVAAATAFGTGSSWGVMAILMPLVIPLTWAVMGNNGGATPENYHILYSTIACVLTGAVWADHCSPISDTTILTSMASGCELMDHVWTQMPYAISAGAAALLLGTLPAGFGAPWWILLLLGILSQGLVVKYFGQSTD
;
A
#
# COMPACT_ATOMS: atom_id res chain seq x y z
N MET A 1 -19.32 -25.18 68.47
CA MET A 1 -18.46 -25.68 67.37
C MET A 1 -18.88 -25.17 65.98
N ILE A 2 -20.14 -24.75 65.79
CA ILE A 2 -20.67 -24.26 64.50
C ILE A 2 -20.27 -22.81 64.18
N GLY A 3 -20.11 -21.94 65.19
CA GLY A 3 -19.73 -20.53 64.99
C GLY A 3 -18.27 -20.26 64.57
N ARG A 4 -17.35 -21.22 64.77
CA ARG A 4 -15.94 -21.08 64.33
C ARG A 4 -15.69 -21.57 62.89
N ILE A 5 -16.58 -22.43 62.36
CA ILE A 5 -16.51 -22.90 60.97
C ILE A 5 -17.14 -21.87 60.02
N ALA A 6 -18.19 -21.15 60.47
CA ALA A 6 -18.81 -20.08 59.68
C ALA A 6 -17.88 -18.88 59.46
N ILE A 7 -17.07 -18.49 60.45
CA ILE A 7 -16.11 -17.38 60.31
C ILE A 7 -14.93 -17.77 59.38
N PHE A 8 -14.55 -19.05 59.36
CA PHE A 8 -13.51 -19.55 58.46
C PHE A 8 -13.99 -19.68 57.00
N LEU A 9 -15.27 -20.00 56.79
CA LEU A 9 -15.90 -20.02 55.46
C LEU A 9 -16.23 -18.61 54.93
N PHE A 10 -16.52 -17.64 55.80
CA PHE A 10 -16.78 -16.25 55.40
C PHE A 10 -15.51 -15.54 54.92
N PHE A 11 -14.34 -15.87 55.48
CA PHE A 11 -13.05 -15.36 54.98
C PHE A 11 -12.63 -16.00 53.65
N PHE A 12 -13.08 -17.21 53.34
CA PHE A 12 -12.82 -17.86 52.05
C PHE A 12 -13.74 -17.37 50.92
N GLN A 13 -14.90 -16.78 51.23
CA GLN A 13 -15.82 -16.23 50.22
C GLN A 13 -15.45 -14.85 49.71
N PHE A 14 -14.58 -14.10 50.39
CA PHE A 14 -14.10 -12.79 49.90
C PHE A 14 -12.86 -12.89 49.01
N LEU A 15 -12.21 -14.06 48.93
CA LEU A 15 -11.05 -14.31 48.04
C LEU A 15 -11.44 -14.91 46.67
N GLN A 16 -12.70 -15.30 46.49
CA GLN A 16 -13.23 -15.77 45.20
C GLN A 16 -14.31 -14.81 44.72
N GLY A 17 -13.89 -13.67 44.17
CA GLY A 17 -14.86 -12.71 43.66
C GLY A 17 -14.34 -11.44 43.03
N GLN A 18 -13.04 -11.16 43.05
CA GLN A 18 -12.51 -10.14 42.14
C GLN A 18 -12.39 -10.78 40.76
N SER A 19 -13.30 -10.44 39.85
CA SER A 19 -13.17 -10.77 38.44
C SER A 19 -12.03 -9.92 37.86
N VAL A 20 -10.80 -10.34 38.14
CA VAL A 20 -9.61 -9.77 37.52
C VAL A 20 -9.62 -10.17 36.06
N SER A 21 -9.76 -9.20 35.17
CA SER A 21 -9.71 -9.33 33.72
C SER A 21 -8.37 -8.85 33.19
N ASN A 22 -7.89 -9.49 32.13
CA ASN A 22 -6.63 -9.15 31.49
C ASN A 22 -6.91 -8.16 30.36
N GLU A 23 -6.59 -6.87 30.55
CA GLU A 23 -6.81 -5.87 29.50
C GLU A 23 -5.61 -5.73 28.56
N GLN A 24 -4.39 -5.87 29.07
CA GLN A 24 -3.17 -5.79 28.27
C GLN A 24 -2.21 -6.91 28.66
N VAL A 25 -2.44 -8.09 28.06
CA VAL A 25 -1.52 -9.21 28.15
C VAL A 25 -1.13 -9.62 26.73
N PRO A 26 0.17 -9.62 26.38
CA PRO A 26 0.59 -10.02 25.05
C PRO A 26 0.28 -11.51 24.80
N LYS A 27 -0.07 -11.87 23.55
CA LYS A 27 -0.37 -13.28 23.18
C LYS A 27 0.85 -14.19 23.35
N ILE A 28 2.04 -13.64 23.16
CA ILE A 28 3.34 -14.29 23.36
C ILE A 28 4.32 -13.31 24.00
N ILE A 29 5.36 -13.80 24.67
CA ILE A 29 6.45 -12.97 25.17
C ILE A 29 7.65 -13.15 24.24
N LEU A 30 8.29 -12.04 23.85
CA LEU A 30 9.55 -12.10 23.11
C LEU A 30 10.73 -12.13 24.07
N GLN A 31 11.65 -13.07 23.85
CA GLN A 31 12.83 -13.22 24.70
C GLN A 31 13.72 -11.98 24.68
N GLY A 32 14.04 -11.46 25.86
CA GLY A 32 14.95 -10.32 26.03
C GLY A 32 14.38 -8.99 25.54
N ILE A 33 13.07 -8.91 25.32
CA ILE A 33 12.35 -7.67 25.02
C ILE A 33 11.47 -7.34 26.20
N ASP A 34 11.47 -6.07 26.57
CA ASP A 34 10.66 -5.56 27.65
C ASP A 34 9.19 -5.49 27.23
N PHE A 35 8.30 -5.95 28.10
CA PHE A 35 6.86 -5.88 27.90
C PHE A 35 6.18 -5.39 29.17
N SER A 36 4.92 -4.96 29.01
CA SER A 36 4.07 -4.50 30.09
C SER A 36 2.85 -5.41 30.24
N ILE A 37 2.36 -5.53 31.48
CA ILE A 37 1.13 -6.26 31.80
C ILE A 37 0.24 -5.39 32.68
N THR A 38 -1.02 -5.28 32.28
CA THR A 38 -2.05 -4.60 33.06
C THR A 38 -3.18 -5.57 33.40
N PHE A 39 -3.45 -5.70 34.70
CA PHE A 39 -4.59 -6.42 35.24
C PHE A 39 -5.67 -5.41 35.63
N SER A 40 -6.91 -5.65 35.23
CA SER A 40 -8.03 -4.76 35.52
C SER A 40 -9.02 -5.47 36.45
N GLY A 41 -9.55 -4.76 37.43
CA GLY A 41 -10.34 -5.33 38.52
C GLY A 41 -10.49 -4.33 39.67
N GLU A 42 -11.26 -4.69 40.69
CA GLU A 42 -11.35 -3.85 41.88
C GLU A 42 -10.12 -4.10 42.76
N PHE A 43 -9.24 -3.11 42.93
CA PHE A 43 -8.03 -3.25 43.73
C PHE A 43 -8.00 -2.26 44.91
N GLU A 44 -7.49 -2.69 46.05
CA GLU A 44 -7.28 -1.81 47.20
C GLU A 44 -5.84 -1.30 47.19
N THR A 45 -5.66 0.01 46.99
CA THR A 45 -4.33 0.65 46.90
C THR A 45 -3.47 0.53 48.16
N SER A 46 -4.06 0.14 49.30
CA SER A 46 -3.33 -0.12 50.55
C SER A 46 -2.66 -1.50 50.62
N ASN A 47 -3.01 -2.41 49.71
CA ASN A 47 -2.52 -3.79 49.74
C ASN A 47 -1.23 -3.96 48.91
N SER A 48 -0.37 -4.89 49.32
CA SER A 48 0.85 -5.23 48.60
C SER A 48 0.57 -6.30 47.53
N TYR A 49 0.53 -5.87 46.27
CA TYR A 49 0.47 -6.76 45.11
C TYR A 49 1.87 -7.02 44.57
N LEU A 50 2.15 -8.26 44.16
CA LEU A 50 3.41 -8.66 43.53
C LEU A 50 3.10 -9.55 42.32
N LEU A 51 3.92 -9.46 41.27
CA LEU A 51 3.85 -10.38 40.15
C LEU A 51 5.02 -11.37 40.25
N SER A 52 4.71 -12.65 40.40
CA SER A 52 5.69 -13.73 40.33
C SER A 52 5.79 -14.25 38.90
N CYS A 53 7.00 -14.17 38.34
CA CYS A 53 7.31 -14.73 37.03
C CYS A 53 8.50 -15.69 37.17
N ASN A 54 8.27 -16.99 36.99
CA ASN A 54 9.27 -18.06 37.18
C ASN A 54 10.07 -17.95 38.50
N GLY A 55 9.46 -17.45 39.57
CA GLY A 55 10.08 -17.29 40.90
C GLY A 55 10.79 -15.95 41.14
N SER A 56 10.85 -15.05 40.15
CA SER A 56 11.26 -13.65 40.35
C SER A 56 10.03 -12.79 40.65
N LEU A 57 10.14 -11.91 41.65
CA LEU A 57 9.06 -11.04 42.10
C LEU A 57 9.24 -9.62 41.54
N TYR A 58 8.20 -9.11 40.90
CA TYR A 58 8.14 -7.75 40.37
C TYR A 58 7.13 -6.92 41.16
N ASN A 59 7.50 -5.66 41.42
CA ASN A 59 6.62 -4.69 42.04
C ASN A 59 5.76 -4.00 40.96
N PRO A 60 4.51 -3.65 41.26
CA PRO A 60 3.67 -2.88 40.35
C PRO A 60 4.26 -1.50 40.10
N THR A 61 4.18 -1.05 38.86
CA THR A 61 4.62 0.28 38.42
C THR A 61 3.52 1.31 38.63
N ASP A 62 2.26 0.90 38.46
CA ASP A 62 1.08 1.70 38.81
C ASP A 62 0.02 0.84 39.52
N ILE A 63 -0.64 1.44 40.52
CA ILE A 63 -1.74 0.81 41.27
C ILE A 63 -2.87 1.83 41.37
N SER A 64 -3.98 1.53 40.70
CA SER A 64 -5.24 2.26 40.80
C SER A 64 -6.30 1.39 41.47
N SER A 65 -7.47 1.99 41.76
CA SER A 65 -8.64 1.24 42.25
C SER A 65 -9.23 0.29 41.21
N ASP A 66 -8.92 0.48 39.93
CA ASP A 66 -9.48 -0.25 38.78
C ASP A 66 -8.45 -1.07 37.98
N HIS A 67 -7.14 -0.84 38.18
CA HIS A 67 -6.08 -1.58 37.50
C HIS A 67 -4.77 -1.65 38.28
N ILE A 68 -3.94 -2.65 37.95
CA ILE A 68 -2.55 -2.80 38.39
C ILE A 68 -1.68 -3.02 37.16
N ALA A 69 -0.68 -2.17 36.95
CA ALA A 69 0.26 -2.25 35.84
C ALA A 69 1.66 -2.66 36.30
N PHE A 70 2.32 -3.49 35.50
CA PHE A 70 3.70 -3.91 35.65
C PHE A 70 4.43 -3.63 34.34
N ASP A 71 5.36 -2.67 34.35
CA ASP A 71 6.14 -2.27 33.18
C ASP A 71 7.57 -2.81 33.24
N ASN A 72 8.24 -2.82 32.08
CA ASN A 72 9.64 -3.24 31.93
C ASN A 72 9.92 -4.66 32.43
N LEU A 73 8.98 -5.57 32.19
CA LEU A 73 9.17 -6.99 32.47
C LEU A 73 10.01 -7.60 31.35
N SER A 74 11.09 -8.30 31.69
CA SER A 74 11.95 -8.94 30.71
C SER A 74 12.16 -10.40 31.06
N ILE A 75 12.04 -11.29 30.07
CA ILE A 75 12.24 -12.71 30.27
C ILE A 75 13.23 -13.26 29.26
N SER A 76 14.28 -13.89 29.76
CA SER A 76 15.34 -14.49 28.94
C SER A 76 15.11 -15.96 28.60
N GLU A 77 14.24 -16.65 29.33
CA GLU A 77 13.99 -18.09 29.14
C GLU A 77 12.85 -18.35 28.15
N GLY A 78 13.03 -19.37 27.32
CA GLY A 78 12.02 -19.83 26.37
C GLY A 78 11.09 -20.90 26.93
N GLY A 79 9.89 -21.00 26.35
CA GLY A 79 8.90 -22.00 26.73
C GLY A 79 7.69 -21.42 27.44
N GLN A 80 6.93 -22.27 28.14
CA GLN A 80 5.72 -21.85 28.83
C GLN A 80 6.06 -21.19 30.16
N ILE A 81 5.61 -19.95 30.31
CA ILE A 81 5.84 -19.08 31.47
C ILE A 81 4.52 -18.96 32.22
N THR A 82 4.62 -19.03 33.55
CA THR A 82 3.47 -18.84 34.42
C THR A 82 3.65 -17.54 35.20
N LEU A 83 2.69 -16.63 35.02
CA LEU A 83 2.61 -15.34 35.66
C LEU A 83 1.55 -15.41 36.74
N ASP A 84 1.98 -15.28 38.00
CA ASP A 84 1.11 -15.35 39.17
C ASP A 84 1.02 -13.97 39.81
N LEU A 85 -0.16 -13.36 39.76
CA LEU A 85 -0.46 -12.17 40.53
C LEU A 85 -0.74 -12.58 41.97
N LEU A 86 0.05 -12.05 42.90
CA LEU A 86 0.03 -12.38 44.33
C LEU A 86 -0.49 -11.20 45.13
N LEU A 87 -1.42 -11.47 46.05
CA LEU A 87 -1.85 -10.59 47.13
C LEU A 87 -1.35 -11.19 48.44
N VAL A 88 -0.39 -10.53 49.13
CA VAL A 88 0.16 -11.01 50.42
C VAL A 88 0.53 -12.51 50.35
N ASP A 89 1.34 -12.88 49.34
CA ASP A 89 1.80 -14.25 49.03
C ASP A 89 0.72 -15.28 48.64
N THR A 90 -0.53 -14.84 48.43
CA THR A 90 -1.61 -15.68 47.91
C THR A 90 -1.88 -15.38 46.43
N SER A 91 -1.89 -16.41 45.57
CA SER A 91 -2.20 -16.25 44.14
C SER A 91 -3.67 -15.89 43.96
N ILE A 92 -3.90 -14.70 43.39
CA ILE A 92 -5.23 -14.17 43.06
C ILE A 92 -5.56 -14.35 41.58
N HIS A 93 -4.56 -14.39 40.71
CA HIS A 93 -4.71 -14.67 39.29
C HIS A 93 -3.47 -15.38 38.76
N GLN A 94 -3.65 -16.38 37.90
CA GLN A 94 -2.57 -17.12 37.26
C GLN A 94 -2.80 -17.15 35.76
N LEU A 95 -1.75 -16.80 35.01
CA LEU A 95 -1.81 -16.68 33.56
C LEU A 95 -0.61 -17.38 32.93
N LYS A 96 -0.87 -18.15 31.87
CA LYS A 96 0.16 -18.94 31.17
C LYS A 96 0.40 -18.37 29.78
N ILE A 97 1.62 -17.92 29.52
CA ILE A 97 2.04 -17.36 28.22
C ILE A 97 3.23 -18.14 27.70
N HIS A 98 3.39 -18.20 26.38
CA HIS A 98 4.59 -18.78 25.77
C HIS A 98 5.61 -17.69 25.44
N SER A 99 6.87 -17.96 25.75
CA SER A 99 8.01 -17.15 25.35
C SER A 99 8.71 -17.76 24.15
N ILE A 100 8.89 -16.97 23.09
CA ILE A 100 9.60 -17.36 21.87
C ILE A 100 10.83 -16.46 21.63
N PRO A 101 11.87 -16.96 20.95
CA PRO A 101 13.00 -16.12 20.53
C PRO A 101 12.54 -14.92 19.70
N ALA A 102 13.01 -13.73 20.06
CA ALA A 102 12.52 -12.49 19.47
C ALA A 102 12.72 -12.39 17.94
N TRP A 103 13.81 -12.95 17.41
CA TRP A 103 14.09 -12.98 15.97
C TRP A 103 13.08 -13.76 15.13
N ILE A 104 12.20 -14.57 15.75
CA ILE A 104 11.13 -15.26 15.04
C ILE A 104 10.03 -14.28 14.60
N SER A 105 9.84 -13.16 15.31
CA SER A 105 8.77 -12.20 15.00
C SER A 105 8.92 -11.54 13.63
N ILE A 106 10.17 -11.40 13.12
CA ILE A 106 10.44 -10.81 11.80
C ILE A 106 10.42 -11.85 10.66
N LEU A 107 10.39 -13.14 10.97
CA LEU A 107 10.43 -14.19 9.95
C LEU A 107 9.23 -14.18 9.01
N PRO A 108 7.96 -13.99 9.43
CA PRO A 108 6.83 -14.00 8.50
C PRO A 108 6.98 -12.96 7.38
N PRO A 109 7.24 -11.66 7.66
CA PRO A 109 7.52 -10.69 6.60
C PRO A 109 8.74 -11.05 5.73
N LEU A 110 9.83 -11.56 6.32
CA LEU A 110 11.00 -11.99 5.54
C LEU A 110 10.70 -13.19 4.62
N ILE A 111 9.89 -14.14 5.09
CA ILE A 111 9.40 -15.27 4.29
C ILE A 111 8.56 -14.75 3.14
N ALA A 112 7.67 -13.78 3.38
CA ALA A 112 6.88 -13.16 2.32
C ALA A 112 7.80 -12.54 1.24
N ILE A 113 8.82 -11.77 1.63
CA ILE A 113 9.80 -11.16 0.72
C ILE A 113 10.56 -12.23 -0.08
N ILE A 114 11.16 -13.20 0.62
CA ILE A 114 12.01 -14.23 0.02
C ILE A 114 11.19 -15.11 -0.93
N LEU A 115 10.02 -15.58 -0.49
CA LEU A 115 9.16 -16.41 -1.33
C LEU A 115 8.58 -15.62 -2.49
N ALA A 116 8.21 -14.35 -2.31
CA ALA A 116 7.69 -13.55 -3.42
C ALA A 116 8.77 -13.36 -4.48
N PHE A 117 10.03 -13.18 -4.08
CA PHE A 117 11.17 -13.13 -5.00
C PHE A 117 11.44 -14.47 -5.70
N MET A 118 11.37 -15.59 -4.97
CA MET A 118 11.64 -16.92 -5.51
C MET A 118 10.53 -17.46 -6.41
N THR A 119 9.28 -17.28 -5.99
CA THR A 119 8.08 -17.80 -6.67
C THR A 119 7.55 -16.86 -7.74
N ARG A 120 7.99 -15.58 -7.73
CA ARG A 120 7.43 -14.49 -8.56
C ARG A 120 5.91 -14.36 -8.37
N SER A 121 5.43 -14.65 -7.16
CA SER A 121 4.00 -14.64 -6.85
C SER A 121 3.77 -14.14 -5.43
N VAL A 122 3.04 -13.03 -5.30
CA VAL A 122 2.79 -12.36 -4.01
C VAL A 122 1.79 -13.12 -3.17
N ILE A 123 0.65 -13.52 -3.74
CA ILE A 123 -0.47 -14.13 -3.01
C ILE A 123 -0.05 -15.41 -2.26
N PRO A 124 0.58 -16.41 -2.90
CA PRO A 124 1.04 -17.60 -2.21
C PRO A 124 2.10 -17.29 -1.14
N SER A 125 2.96 -16.31 -1.41
CA SER A 125 4.05 -15.92 -0.50
C SER A 125 3.52 -15.26 0.77
N LEU A 126 2.54 -14.37 0.64
CA LEU A 126 1.82 -13.78 1.78
C LEU A 126 1.08 -14.86 2.57
N PHE A 127 0.38 -15.77 1.90
CA PHE A 127 -0.35 -16.84 2.60
C PHE A 127 0.59 -17.77 3.39
N VAL A 128 1.73 -18.16 2.81
CA VAL A 128 2.73 -18.98 3.52
C VAL A 128 3.36 -18.21 4.68
N ALA A 129 3.60 -16.92 4.54
CA ALA A 129 4.09 -16.06 5.62
C ALA A 129 3.08 -15.99 6.78
N ILE A 130 1.81 -15.73 6.49
CA ILE A 130 0.71 -15.74 7.49
C ILE A 130 0.71 -17.09 8.20
N TRP A 131 0.68 -18.19 7.45
CA TRP A 131 0.68 -19.53 8.04
C TRP A 131 1.88 -19.78 8.96
N PHE A 132 3.08 -19.40 8.53
CA PHE A 132 4.27 -19.48 9.35
C PHE A 132 4.14 -18.66 10.64
N GLY A 133 3.62 -17.44 10.56
CA GLY A 133 3.40 -16.57 11.71
C GLY A 133 2.40 -17.17 12.71
N VAL A 134 1.26 -17.68 12.25
CA VAL A 134 0.29 -18.38 13.12
C VAL A 134 0.92 -19.62 13.77
N TRP A 135 1.71 -20.38 13.02
CA TRP A 135 2.40 -21.54 13.56
C TRP A 135 3.42 -21.15 14.63
N SER A 136 4.12 -20.02 14.46
CA SER A 136 5.06 -19.50 15.45
C SER A 136 4.40 -19.07 16.77
N LEU A 137 3.18 -18.53 16.72
CA LEU A 137 2.38 -18.23 17.92
C LEU A 137 2.03 -19.48 18.74
N SER A 138 1.90 -20.63 18.07
CA SER A 138 1.69 -21.94 18.71
C SER A 138 2.98 -22.61 19.19
N SER A 139 4.09 -21.86 19.30
CA SER A 139 5.42 -22.36 19.69
C SER A 139 5.92 -23.52 18.81
N PHE A 140 5.62 -23.49 17.51
CA PHE A 140 5.98 -24.52 16.54
C PHE A 140 5.57 -25.95 16.93
N SER A 141 4.43 -26.11 17.59
CA SER A 141 3.95 -27.45 17.96
C SER A 141 3.74 -28.31 16.70
N LEU A 142 4.26 -29.55 16.73
CA LEU A 142 4.18 -30.50 15.59
C LEU A 142 2.73 -30.86 15.23
N GLY A 143 1.87 -30.98 16.25
CA GLY A 143 0.43 -31.18 16.05
C GLY A 143 -0.30 -29.90 15.58
N GLY A 144 0.32 -28.72 15.77
CA GLY A 144 -0.26 -27.43 15.44
C GLY A 144 -0.04 -26.97 14.00
N VAL A 145 0.70 -27.73 13.18
CA VAL A 145 0.95 -27.37 11.77
C VAL A 145 -0.36 -27.28 10.97
N ILE A 146 -1.26 -28.25 11.16
CA ILE A 146 -2.56 -28.27 10.49
C ILE A 146 -3.51 -27.25 11.13
N SER A 147 -3.54 -27.15 12.47
CA SER A 147 -4.42 -26.19 13.12
C SER A 147 -4.05 -24.75 12.77
N SER A 148 -2.75 -24.40 12.77
CA SER A 148 -2.27 -23.08 12.35
C SER A 148 -2.64 -22.73 10.92
N LEU A 149 -2.63 -23.70 10.00
CA LEU A 149 -3.12 -23.49 8.63
C LEU A 149 -4.60 -23.11 8.62
N LEU A 150 -5.42 -23.85 9.39
CA LEU A 150 -6.85 -23.59 9.49
C LEU A 150 -7.14 -22.26 10.21
N ASP A 151 -6.40 -21.95 11.27
CA ASP A 151 -6.50 -20.72 12.06
C ASP A 151 -6.04 -19.50 11.25
N SER A 152 -5.07 -19.66 10.34
CA SER A 152 -4.68 -18.60 9.40
C SER A 152 -5.88 -18.12 8.58
N PHE A 153 -6.73 -19.05 8.13
CA PHE A 153 -7.92 -18.72 7.35
C PHE A 153 -9.12 -18.33 8.22
N HIS A 154 -9.43 -19.13 9.24
CA HIS A 154 -10.61 -18.95 10.09
C HIS A 154 -10.47 -17.79 11.07
N TYR A 155 -9.28 -17.54 11.62
CA TYR A 155 -9.09 -16.45 12.58
C TYR A 155 -8.59 -15.20 11.88
N TYR A 156 -7.38 -15.22 11.31
CA TYR A 156 -6.76 -14.00 10.78
C TYR A 156 -7.49 -13.47 9.56
N ILE A 157 -7.51 -14.23 8.45
CA ILE A 157 -8.14 -13.76 7.20
C ILE A 157 -9.62 -13.38 7.42
N LEU A 158 -10.36 -14.14 8.25
CA LEU A 158 -11.76 -13.82 8.55
C LEU A 158 -11.91 -12.54 9.38
N ASN A 159 -11.16 -12.38 10.47
CA ASN A 159 -11.28 -11.20 11.33
C ASN A 159 -10.90 -9.94 10.56
N THR A 160 -9.82 -10.02 9.79
CA THR A 160 -9.40 -8.97 8.89
C THR A 160 -10.47 -8.59 7.87
N LEU A 161 -11.20 -9.56 7.30
CA LEU A 161 -12.29 -9.31 6.36
C LEU A 161 -13.52 -8.66 7.00
N ILE A 162 -13.82 -9.01 8.26
CA ILE A 162 -14.96 -8.50 9.02
C ILE A 162 -14.68 -7.12 9.62
N ASP A 163 -13.40 -6.72 9.71
CA ASP A 163 -13.03 -5.38 10.15
C ASP A 163 -13.78 -4.31 9.34
N ARG A 164 -14.32 -3.32 10.06
CA ARG A 164 -15.21 -2.32 9.48
C ARG A 164 -14.49 -1.47 8.45
N ASP A 165 -13.27 -1.03 8.74
CA ASP A 165 -12.53 -0.10 7.89
C ASP A 165 -12.01 -0.86 6.66
N HIS A 166 -11.56 -2.11 6.84
CA HIS A 166 -11.24 -3.03 5.75
C HIS A 166 -12.42 -3.33 4.83
N ALA A 167 -13.62 -3.55 5.40
CA ALA A 167 -14.84 -3.76 4.64
C ALA A 167 -15.23 -2.50 3.83
N ILE A 168 -15.10 -1.30 4.43
CA ILE A 168 -15.31 -0.04 3.71
C ILE A 168 -14.32 0.10 2.54
N ILE A 169 -13.04 -0.22 2.77
CA ILE A 169 -12.01 -0.15 1.74
C ILE A 169 -12.31 -1.09 0.58
N THR A 170 -12.70 -2.32 0.90
CA THR A 170 -13.09 -3.34 -0.09
C THR A 170 -14.30 -2.86 -0.90
N LEU A 171 -15.32 -2.34 -0.23
CA LEU A 171 -16.57 -1.94 -0.89
C LEU A 171 -16.38 -0.76 -1.84
N PHE A 172 -15.68 0.31 -1.43
CA PHE A 172 -15.46 1.45 -2.32
C PHE A 172 -14.58 1.04 -3.52
N THR A 173 -13.58 0.18 -3.30
CA THR A 173 -12.69 -0.31 -4.37
C THR A 173 -13.48 -1.08 -5.43
N LEU A 174 -14.38 -1.96 -4.99
CA LEU A 174 -15.33 -2.64 -5.88
C LEU A 174 -16.24 -1.64 -6.61
N MET A 175 -16.84 -0.68 -5.90
CA MET A 175 -17.71 0.32 -6.56
C MET A 175 -16.96 1.15 -7.60
N LEU A 176 -15.71 1.54 -7.32
CA LEU A 176 -14.87 2.28 -8.24
C LEU A 176 -14.52 1.43 -9.47
N GLY A 177 -14.07 0.18 -9.28
CA GLY A 177 -13.81 -0.75 -10.37
C GLY A 177 -15.03 -0.97 -11.26
N GLY A 178 -16.20 -1.19 -10.66
CA GLY A 178 -17.45 -1.33 -11.39
C GLY A 178 -17.88 -0.07 -12.15
N MET A 179 -17.68 1.12 -11.57
CA MET A 179 -17.86 2.39 -12.29
C MET A 179 -16.94 2.46 -13.51
N VAL A 180 -15.65 2.13 -13.36
CA VAL A 180 -14.69 2.09 -14.46
C VAL A 180 -15.17 1.13 -15.56
N GLY A 181 -15.62 -0.07 -15.20
CA GLY A 181 -16.15 -1.05 -16.14
C GLY A 181 -17.32 -0.53 -16.96
N ILE A 182 -18.28 0.17 -16.33
CA ILE A 182 -19.40 0.83 -17.04
C ILE A 182 -18.91 1.91 -18.00
N VAL A 183 -18.04 2.81 -17.53
CA VAL A 183 -17.50 3.93 -18.31
C VAL A 183 -16.65 3.44 -19.50
N TYR A 184 -15.96 2.32 -19.33
CA TYR A 184 -15.22 1.68 -20.39
C TYR A 184 -16.19 1.10 -21.43
N ARG A 185 -17.14 0.26 -21.01
CA ARG A 185 -18.08 -0.42 -21.92
C ARG A 185 -18.99 0.55 -22.67
N ASN A 186 -19.36 1.67 -22.06
CA ASN A 186 -20.18 2.71 -22.68
C ASN A 186 -19.41 3.66 -23.63
N GLY A 187 -18.11 3.42 -23.84
CA GLY A 187 -17.27 4.18 -24.76
C GLY A 187 -16.94 5.60 -24.30
N GLY A 188 -17.15 5.93 -23.03
CA GLY A 188 -16.87 7.25 -22.46
C GLY A 188 -15.41 7.64 -22.60
N MET A 189 -14.50 6.70 -22.32
CA MET A 189 -13.05 6.89 -22.43
C MET A 189 -12.62 7.16 -23.87
N HIS A 190 -13.17 6.41 -24.83
CA HIS A 190 -12.93 6.62 -26.27
C HIS A 190 -13.42 7.99 -26.75
N GLY A 191 -14.49 8.50 -26.14
CA GLY A 191 -14.99 9.84 -26.40
C GLY A 191 -14.00 10.94 -26.00
N ILE A 192 -13.27 10.78 -24.89
CA ILE A 192 -12.22 11.72 -24.46
C ILE A 192 -11.12 11.77 -25.52
N ILE A 193 -10.69 10.60 -25.98
CA ILE A 193 -9.61 10.44 -26.96
C ILE A 193 -9.94 11.11 -28.28
N HIS A 194 -11.17 10.94 -28.79
CA HIS A 194 -11.58 11.53 -30.06
C HIS A 194 -11.38 13.06 -30.08
N HIS A 195 -11.57 13.72 -28.92
CA HIS A 195 -11.34 15.16 -28.79
C HIS A 195 -9.85 15.52 -28.75
N MET A 196 -9.02 14.68 -28.14
CA MET A 196 -7.57 14.90 -28.05
C MET A 196 -6.85 14.64 -29.37
N ILE A 197 -7.25 13.60 -30.11
CA ILE A 197 -6.61 13.18 -31.37
C ILE A 197 -6.85 14.19 -32.50
N LYS A 198 -7.96 14.95 -32.48
CA LYS A 198 -8.31 15.88 -33.57
C LYS A 198 -7.23 16.94 -33.87
N LYS A 199 -6.35 17.23 -32.90
CA LYS A 199 -5.27 18.23 -33.02
C LYS A 199 -3.87 17.60 -33.17
N ALA A 200 -3.75 16.28 -33.18
CA ALA A 200 -2.49 15.55 -33.26
C ALA A 200 -2.13 15.23 -34.73
N ASP A 201 -1.45 16.17 -35.40
CA ASP A 201 -1.04 16.07 -36.81
C ASP A 201 0.46 15.73 -37.01
N THR A 202 1.26 15.85 -35.96
CA THR A 202 2.72 15.66 -35.97
C THR A 202 3.10 14.65 -34.89
N PRO A 203 4.22 13.92 -35.04
CA PRO A 203 4.66 12.94 -34.04
C PRO A 203 4.77 13.55 -32.65
N ARG A 204 5.36 14.74 -32.54
CA ARG A 204 5.48 15.51 -31.29
C ARG A 204 4.12 15.82 -30.66
N LYS A 205 3.16 16.36 -31.42
CA LYS A 205 1.81 16.64 -30.88
C LYS A 205 1.05 15.35 -30.53
N GLY A 206 1.28 14.26 -31.26
CA GLY A 206 0.74 12.94 -30.96
C GLY A 206 1.23 12.41 -29.62
N GLN A 207 2.55 12.41 -29.40
CA GLN A 207 3.15 11.99 -28.14
C GLN A 207 2.68 12.84 -26.95
N ILE A 208 2.60 14.17 -27.13
CA ILE A 208 2.05 15.07 -26.10
C ILE A 208 0.58 14.72 -25.81
N ALA A 209 -0.23 14.44 -26.84
CA ALA A 209 -1.61 14.05 -26.65
C ALA A 209 -1.74 12.73 -25.89
N ILE A 210 -0.92 11.72 -26.21
CA ILE A 210 -0.89 10.42 -25.51
C ILE A 210 -0.48 10.61 -24.04
N TRP A 211 0.58 11.38 -23.80
CA TRP A 211 1.04 11.67 -22.44
C TRP A 211 -0.02 12.38 -21.59
N LEU A 212 -0.61 13.47 -22.12
CA LEU A 212 -1.71 14.16 -21.44
C LEU A 212 -2.93 13.26 -21.25
N PHE A 213 -3.18 12.33 -22.19
CA PHE A 213 -4.30 11.42 -22.10
C PHE A 213 -4.11 10.43 -20.95
N GLY A 214 -2.90 9.89 -20.78
CA GLY A 214 -2.53 9.08 -19.61
C GLY A 214 -2.68 9.85 -18.30
N LEU A 215 -2.24 11.11 -18.22
CA LEU A 215 -2.44 11.93 -17.01
C LEU A 215 -3.91 12.17 -16.66
N ILE A 216 -4.81 12.20 -17.64
CA ILE A 216 -6.26 12.37 -17.42
C ILE A 216 -6.91 11.08 -16.92
N ILE A 217 -6.40 9.92 -17.32
CA ILE A 217 -6.88 8.61 -16.86
C ILE A 217 -6.12 8.20 -15.59
N PHE A 218 -6.18 9.03 -14.55
CA PHE A 218 -5.44 8.81 -13.32
C PHE A 218 -6.08 7.81 -12.36
N PHE A 219 -7.30 7.34 -12.64
CA PHE A 219 -8.10 6.60 -11.67
C PHE A 219 -7.58 5.19 -11.40
N ASP A 220 -6.90 4.55 -12.35
CA ASP A 220 -6.40 3.19 -12.21
C ASP A 220 -5.27 2.93 -13.23
N ASP A 221 -4.20 2.27 -12.82
CA ASP A 221 -2.99 2.06 -13.62
C ASP A 221 -3.18 1.03 -14.73
N TYR A 222 -3.84 -0.10 -14.46
CA TYR A 222 -4.12 -1.12 -15.46
C TYR A 222 -5.13 -0.62 -16.51
N SER A 223 -6.17 0.08 -16.07
CA SER A 223 -7.17 0.68 -16.95
C SER A 223 -6.55 1.76 -17.82
N ASN A 224 -5.72 2.63 -17.23
CA ASN A 224 -4.91 3.60 -17.97
C ASN A 224 -4.08 2.90 -19.04
N THR A 225 -3.35 1.87 -18.65
CA THR A 225 -2.49 1.10 -19.55
C THR A 225 -3.25 0.55 -20.75
N LEU A 226 -4.36 -0.13 -20.51
CA LEU A 226 -5.19 -0.74 -21.56
C LEU A 226 -5.87 0.31 -22.44
N ILE A 227 -6.48 1.34 -21.85
CA ILE A 227 -7.21 2.38 -22.59
C ILE A 227 -6.25 3.18 -23.47
N VAL A 228 -5.21 3.74 -22.85
CA VAL A 228 -4.26 4.65 -23.50
C VAL A 228 -3.45 3.87 -24.52
N GLY A 229 -2.94 2.68 -24.16
CA GLY A 229 -2.22 1.80 -25.07
C GLY A 229 -3.06 1.45 -26.28
N ASN A 230 -4.16 0.70 -26.10
CA ASN A 230 -4.93 0.15 -27.22
C ASN A 230 -5.47 1.24 -28.15
N THR A 231 -5.97 2.34 -27.59
CA THR A 231 -6.56 3.37 -28.43
C THR A 231 -5.52 4.24 -29.14
N SER A 232 -4.34 4.43 -28.54
CA SER A 232 -3.28 5.25 -29.13
C SER A 232 -2.44 4.49 -30.15
N ARG A 233 -2.67 3.17 -30.33
CA ARG A 233 -1.96 2.35 -31.33
C ARG A 233 -2.13 2.89 -32.74
N LEU A 234 -3.37 3.08 -33.19
CA LEU A 234 -3.65 3.56 -34.54
C LEU A 234 -3.10 4.97 -34.78
N LEU A 235 -3.16 5.81 -33.76
CA LEU A 235 -2.58 7.15 -33.80
C LEU A 235 -1.05 7.08 -33.95
N SER A 236 -0.42 6.23 -33.15
CA SER A 236 1.03 6.04 -33.15
C SER A 236 1.51 5.53 -34.51
N ASP A 237 0.81 4.58 -35.12
CA ASP A 237 1.12 4.09 -36.47
C ASP A 237 1.02 5.19 -37.51
N LYS A 238 -0.09 5.94 -37.49
CA LYS A 238 -0.33 7.05 -38.43
C LYS A 238 0.73 8.14 -38.30
N LEU A 239 1.18 8.44 -37.08
CA LEU A 239 2.19 9.45 -36.79
C LEU A 239 3.62 8.87 -36.74
N LYS A 240 3.81 7.60 -37.11
CA LYS A 240 5.10 6.89 -37.12
C LYS A 240 5.84 6.93 -35.77
N ILE A 241 5.11 6.93 -34.66
CA ILE A 241 5.65 6.79 -33.30
C ILE A 241 5.90 5.30 -33.05
N SER A 242 7.09 4.94 -32.57
CA SER A 242 7.44 3.55 -32.29
C SER A 242 6.55 2.95 -31.19
N ARG A 243 6.31 1.64 -31.28
CA ARG A 243 5.48 0.92 -30.29
C ARG A 243 6.11 0.94 -28.89
N GLN A 244 7.44 0.86 -28.83
CA GLN A 244 8.23 1.00 -27.61
C GLN A 244 8.06 2.38 -26.99
N LYS A 245 8.04 3.44 -27.82
CA LYS A 245 7.78 4.79 -27.33
C LYS A 245 6.37 4.93 -26.78
N LEU A 246 5.37 4.40 -27.49
CA LEU A 246 3.99 4.36 -27.01
C LEU A 246 3.91 3.65 -25.65
N ALA A 247 4.53 2.48 -25.51
CA ALA A 247 4.59 1.74 -24.27
C ALA A 247 5.20 2.57 -23.13
N TYR A 248 6.35 3.21 -23.36
CA TYR A 248 6.96 4.11 -22.37
C TYR A 248 6.04 5.27 -21.95
N LEU A 249 5.33 5.90 -22.90
CA LEU A 249 4.40 7.00 -22.59
C LEU A 249 3.25 6.52 -21.70
N VAL A 250 2.71 5.34 -22.00
CA VAL A 250 1.60 4.72 -21.26
C VAL A 250 2.07 4.34 -19.86
N ASP A 251 3.14 3.56 -19.75
CA ASP A 251 3.69 3.01 -18.50
C ASP A 251 4.08 4.12 -17.51
N SER A 252 4.70 5.19 -18.01
CA SER A 252 5.11 6.33 -17.19
C SER A 252 3.96 7.24 -16.75
N THR A 253 2.74 6.99 -17.22
CA THR A 253 1.53 7.73 -16.83
C THR A 253 0.50 6.87 -16.12
N SER A 254 0.72 5.56 -15.98
CA SER A 254 -0.13 4.65 -15.24
C SER A 254 0.26 4.66 -13.74
N ALA A 255 1.10 3.71 -13.29
CA ALA A 255 1.47 3.53 -11.89
C ALA A 255 2.02 4.81 -11.20
N PRO A 256 2.88 5.63 -11.84
CA PRO A 256 3.33 6.90 -11.26
C PRO A 256 2.20 7.84 -10.89
N VAL A 257 1.21 8.00 -11.77
CA VAL A 257 0.07 8.90 -11.54
C VAL A 257 -0.84 8.32 -10.46
N SER A 258 -1.13 7.02 -10.54
CA SER A 258 -1.97 6.31 -9.56
C SER A 258 -1.41 6.42 -8.14
N THR A 259 -0.09 6.46 -8.01
CA THR A 259 0.62 6.56 -6.71
C THR A 259 0.50 7.91 -6.03
N ILE A 260 0.47 9.01 -6.80
CA ILE A 260 0.48 10.38 -6.25
C ILE A 260 -0.88 11.06 -6.30
N ALA A 261 -1.83 10.51 -7.06
CA ALA A 261 -3.15 11.08 -7.19
C ALA A 261 -4.01 10.78 -5.95
N VAL A 262 -4.72 11.81 -5.50
CA VAL A 262 -5.52 11.79 -4.25
C VAL A 262 -6.79 10.94 -4.39
N ILE A 263 -7.24 10.71 -5.62
CA ILE A 263 -8.52 10.03 -5.91
C ILE A 263 -8.27 8.99 -6.99
N THR A 264 -7.93 7.77 -6.58
CA THR A 264 -7.62 6.64 -7.49
C THR A 264 -8.11 5.32 -6.88
N THR A 265 -7.96 4.21 -7.60
CA THR A 265 -8.11 2.86 -7.05
C THR A 265 -7.05 2.52 -6.02
N TRP A 266 -5.89 3.18 -6.06
CA TRP A 266 -4.78 2.95 -5.14
C TRP A 266 -4.99 3.61 -3.78
N ILE A 267 -5.80 4.67 -3.69
CA ILE A 267 -5.90 5.47 -2.46
C ILE A 267 -6.29 4.64 -1.24
N GLY A 268 -7.34 3.83 -1.30
CA GLY A 268 -7.71 3.04 -0.11
C GLY A 268 -6.87 1.80 0.09
N PHE A 269 -6.16 1.32 -0.94
CA PHE A 269 -5.10 0.33 -0.73
C PHE A 269 -3.97 0.96 0.09
N GLN A 270 -3.40 2.08 -0.37
CA GLN A 270 -2.28 2.77 0.27
C GLN A 270 -2.66 3.29 1.66
N VAL A 271 -3.82 3.93 1.81
CA VAL A 271 -4.32 4.41 3.11
C VAL A 271 -4.66 3.23 4.02
N GLY A 272 -5.20 2.13 3.49
CA GLY A 272 -5.49 0.92 4.25
C GLY A 272 -4.25 0.30 4.87
N ILE A 273 -3.20 0.07 4.08
CA ILE A 273 -1.92 -0.48 4.60
C ILE A 273 -1.18 0.49 5.52
N ILE A 274 -1.36 1.81 5.35
CA ILE A 274 -0.83 2.80 6.29
C ILE A 274 -1.60 2.74 7.60
N ALA A 275 -2.93 2.69 7.55
CA ALA A 275 -3.80 2.64 8.73
C ALA A 275 -3.48 1.45 9.62
N ASP A 276 -3.26 0.28 9.03
CA ASP A 276 -2.89 -0.95 9.74
C ASP A 276 -1.53 -0.88 10.45
N ALA A 277 -0.66 0.03 10.02
CA ALA A 277 0.66 0.20 10.59
C ALA A 277 0.71 1.20 11.77
N LEU A 278 -0.40 1.89 12.07
CA LEU A 278 -0.47 2.93 13.11
C LEU A 278 -0.73 2.44 14.54
N PRO A 279 -1.51 1.36 14.78
CA PRO A 279 -1.79 0.92 16.15
C PRO A 279 -0.51 0.61 16.94
N GLY A 280 -0.41 1.14 18.17
CA GLY A 280 0.75 0.96 19.04
C GLY A 280 1.86 1.99 18.88
N LEU A 281 1.69 3.01 18.03
CA LEU A 281 2.65 4.10 17.87
C LEU A 281 2.29 5.31 18.74
N ASP A 282 2.75 5.27 20.00
CA ASP A 282 2.51 6.35 20.95
C ASP A 282 3.06 7.71 20.45
N GLY A 283 2.25 8.76 20.56
CA GLY A 283 2.61 10.13 20.16
C GLY A 283 2.36 10.47 18.69
N LEU A 284 2.04 9.51 17.82
CA LEU A 284 1.69 9.76 16.42
C LEU A 284 0.18 10.03 16.29
N ASN A 285 -0.20 11.31 16.32
CA ASN A 285 -1.61 11.74 16.26
C ASN A 285 -2.01 12.29 14.88
N GLU A 286 -1.74 11.52 13.81
CA GLU A 286 -2.18 11.83 12.44
C GLU A 286 -2.95 10.66 11.84
N SER A 287 -4.04 10.95 11.13
CA SER A 287 -4.80 9.92 10.42
C SER A 287 -3.98 9.34 9.25
N ALA A 288 -4.24 8.08 8.90
CA ALA A 288 -3.57 7.41 7.77
C ALA A 288 -3.69 8.17 6.46
N TYR A 289 -4.84 8.79 6.22
CA TYR A 289 -5.07 9.64 5.05
C TYR A 289 -4.17 10.88 5.06
N MET A 290 -4.00 11.54 6.20
CA MET A 290 -3.11 12.70 6.32
C MET A 290 -1.64 12.33 6.16
N LEU A 291 -1.22 11.19 6.72
CA LEU A 291 0.13 10.64 6.48
C LEU A 291 0.37 10.39 4.99
N PHE A 292 -0.60 9.82 4.28
CA PHE A 292 -0.53 9.65 2.83
C PHE A 292 -0.41 10.99 2.11
N ILE A 293 -1.27 11.97 2.39
CA ILE A 293 -1.23 13.31 1.76
C ILE A 293 0.12 13.99 2.01
N HIS A 294 0.66 13.90 3.22
CA HIS A 294 1.96 14.45 3.56
C HIS A 294 3.13 13.69 2.94
N SER A 295 2.96 12.41 2.59
CA SER A 295 3.95 11.62 1.83
C SER A 295 4.02 12.02 0.35
N ILE A 296 2.92 12.47 -0.25
CA ILE A 296 2.86 12.81 -1.70
C ILE A 296 4.02 13.71 -2.14
N PRO A 297 4.32 14.86 -1.49
CA PRO A 297 5.41 15.74 -1.93
C PRO A 297 6.80 15.09 -1.91
N TYR A 298 6.99 14.02 -1.14
CA TYR A 298 8.23 13.24 -1.06
C TYR A 298 8.27 12.08 -2.06
N SER A 299 7.20 11.86 -2.83
CA SER A 299 7.13 10.85 -3.90
C SER A 299 7.93 11.28 -5.14
N PHE A 300 9.24 11.48 -4.97
CA PHE A 300 10.11 12.08 -5.99
C PHE A 300 10.12 11.29 -7.30
N TYR A 301 10.18 9.95 -7.25
CA TYR A 301 10.28 9.15 -8.47
C TYR A 301 9.08 9.33 -9.42
N PRO A 302 7.81 9.15 -8.99
CA PRO A 302 6.65 9.39 -9.85
C PRO A 302 6.64 10.78 -10.50
N PHE A 303 6.91 11.83 -9.73
CA PHE A 303 6.97 13.18 -10.30
C PHE A 303 8.08 13.30 -11.35
N LEU A 304 9.27 12.79 -11.06
CA LEU A 304 10.39 12.83 -11.99
C LEU A 304 10.13 12.00 -13.25
N ALA A 305 9.49 10.84 -13.14
CA ALA A 305 9.10 10.00 -14.28
C ALA A 305 8.10 10.75 -15.18
N ILE A 306 7.02 11.31 -14.61
CA ILE A 306 6.01 12.07 -15.36
C ILE A 306 6.61 13.30 -16.04
N VAL A 307 7.44 14.07 -15.32
CA VAL A 307 8.09 15.26 -15.87
C VAL A 307 9.11 14.89 -16.94
N LEU A 308 9.87 13.80 -16.75
CA LEU A 308 10.83 13.32 -17.75
C LEU A 308 10.12 12.98 -19.05
N VAL A 309 8.98 12.27 -19.02
CA VAL A 309 8.18 12.05 -20.23
C VAL A 309 7.80 13.38 -20.88
N GLY A 310 7.28 14.33 -20.10
CA GLY A 310 6.94 15.68 -20.56
C GLY A 310 8.12 16.37 -21.26
N LEU A 311 9.32 16.31 -20.69
CA LEU A 311 10.54 16.85 -21.29
C LEU A 311 10.89 16.15 -22.59
N ILE A 312 10.76 14.83 -22.68
CA ILE A 312 11.08 14.08 -23.89
C ILE A 312 10.11 14.41 -25.02
N VAL A 313 8.80 14.34 -24.76
CA VAL A 313 7.78 14.63 -25.78
C VAL A 313 7.79 16.10 -26.20
N THR A 314 8.16 17.02 -25.30
CA THR A 314 8.27 18.44 -25.66
C THR A 314 9.60 18.78 -26.32
N THR A 315 10.72 18.11 -26.05
CA THR A 315 11.99 18.41 -26.74
C THR A 315 12.15 17.65 -28.04
N GLY A 316 11.42 16.54 -28.24
CA GLY A 316 11.61 15.65 -29.39
C GLY A 316 12.97 14.93 -29.35
N LYS A 317 13.58 14.82 -28.17
CA LYS A 317 14.88 14.21 -27.96
C LYS A 317 14.76 12.98 -27.11
N ASP A 318 15.11 11.83 -27.66
CA ASP A 318 15.20 10.57 -26.93
C ASP A 318 16.66 10.23 -26.63
N PHE A 319 16.91 9.28 -25.73
CA PHE A 319 18.25 8.78 -25.45
C PHE A 319 18.27 7.25 -25.32
N GLY A 320 19.48 6.69 -25.43
CA GLY A 320 19.67 5.25 -25.36
C GLY A 320 19.00 4.46 -26.51
N PRO A 321 18.59 3.21 -26.29
CA PRO A 321 17.93 2.37 -27.29
C PRO A 321 16.63 2.96 -27.88
N MET A 322 15.90 3.81 -27.15
CA MET A 322 14.68 4.45 -27.64
C MET A 322 14.91 5.28 -28.91
N VAL A 323 16.09 5.94 -29.03
CA VAL A 323 16.46 6.69 -30.25
C VAL A 323 16.46 5.79 -31.48
N ARG A 324 16.92 4.54 -31.34
CA ARG A 324 16.95 3.58 -32.44
C ARG A 324 15.54 3.14 -32.83
N ALA A 325 14.68 2.90 -31.84
CA ALA A 325 13.28 2.53 -32.07
C ALA A 325 12.51 3.65 -32.80
N GLU A 326 12.60 4.90 -32.32
CA GLU A 326 11.94 6.04 -32.95
C GLU A 326 12.47 6.29 -34.37
N LYS A 327 13.80 6.26 -34.59
CA LYS A 327 14.36 6.44 -35.94
C LYS A 327 13.89 5.37 -36.92
N ARG A 328 13.79 4.10 -36.50
CA ARG A 328 13.23 3.01 -37.32
C ARG A 328 11.77 3.29 -37.70
N ALA A 329 10.95 3.72 -36.74
CA ALA A 329 9.56 4.07 -36.98
C ALA A 329 9.42 5.24 -37.96
N ARG A 330 10.24 6.31 -37.81
CA ARG A 330 10.25 7.45 -38.73
C ARG A 330 10.65 7.08 -40.16
N MET A 331 11.59 6.14 -40.33
CA MET A 331 11.96 5.57 -41.64
C MET A 331 10.84 4.72 -42.27
N GLY A 332 9.76 4.42 -41.55
CA GLY A 332 8.65 3.61 -42.05
C GLY A 332 8.94 2.11 -42.07
N VAL A 333 9.92 1.65 -41.29
CA VAL A 333 10.17 0.22 -41.11
C VAL A 333 9.02 -0.36 -40.28
N GLU A 334 8.28 -1.31 -40.85
CA GLU A 334 7.22 -2.01 -40.13
C GLU A 334 7.81 -2.78 -38.95
N TYR A 335 7.19 -2.61 -37.78
CA TYR A 335 7.55 -3.32 -36.58
C TYR A 335 6.65 -4.55 -36.44
N THR A 336 7.23 -5.73 -36.59
CA THR A 336 6.55 -7.02 -36.45
C THR A 336 6.99 -7.67 -35.13
N PRO A 337 6.23 -7.50 -34.04
CA PRO A 337 6.57 -8.13 -32.77
C PRO A 337 6.31 -9.63 -32.81
N ASP A 338 7.22 -10.42 -32.24
CA ASP A 338 6.95 -11.80 -31.86
C ASP A 338 6.20 -11.81 -30.51
N LEU A 339 4.87 -11.86 -30.58
CA LEU A 339 3.99 -11.89 -29.41
C LEU A 339 3.69 -13.33 -28.93
N SER A 340 4.46 -14.33 -29.37
CA SER A 340 4.21 -15.73 -29.00
C SER A 340 4.40 -16.01 -27.51
N GLU A 341 5.31 -15.29 -26.84
CA GLU A 341 5.60 -15.48 -25.41
C GLU A 341 4.53 -14.88 -24.47
N VAL A 342 3.77 -13.86 -24.91
CA VAL A 342 2.89 -13.10 -24.00
C VAL A 342 1.46 -13.66 -23.92
N LYS A 343 1.09 -14.58 -24.82
CA LYS A 343 -0.26 -15.18 -24.85
C LYS A 343 -0.54 -16.14 -23.69
N ASP A 344 0.49 -16.69 -23.04
CA ASP A 344 0.32 -17.66 -21.95
C ASP A 344 0.30 -17.03 -20.54
N GLU A 345 0.77 -15.78 -20.39
CA GLU A 345 0.89 -15.13 -19.06
C GLU A 345 -0.19 -14.07 -18.77
N SER A 346 -0.86 -13.52 -19.79
CA SER A 346 -1.98 -12.58 -19.59
C SER A 346 -3.26 -13.35 -19.29
N GLY A 347 -3.61 -13.49 -18.01
CA GLY A 347 -4.81 -14.20 -17.56
C GLY A 347 -6.12 -13.75 -18.24
N SER A 348 -7.11 -14.67 -18.23
CA SER A 348 -8.44 -14.53 -18.82
C SER A 348 -9.25 -13.29 -18.41
N ASP A 349 -8.83 -12.58 -17.35
CA ASP A 349 -9.57 -11.45 -16.78
C ASP A 349 -9.50 -10.18 -17.65
N ILE A 350 -8.54 -10.09 -18.59
CA ILE A 350 -8.37 -8.94 -19.49
C ILE A 350 -9.40 -8.96 -20.65
N GLU A 351 -9.93 -10.12 -21.02
CA GLU A 351 -10.96 -10.24 -22.06
C GLU A 351 -12.33 -9.66 -21.62
N ASP A 352 -12.53 -9.45 -20.32
CA ASP A 352 -13.82 -9.01 -19.78
C ASP A 352 -14.06 -7.49 -19.87
N LEU A 353 -13.03 -6.67 -20.06
CA LEU A 353 -13.14 -5.22 -20.26
C LEU A 353 -13.06 -4.86 -21.75
N PHE A 354 -14.22 -4.77 -22.39
CA PHE A 354 -14.36 -4.36 -23.79
C PHE A 354 -15.32 -3.19 -23.95
N VAL A 355 -15.18 -2.47 -25.07
CA VAL A 355 -16.13 -1.41 -25.46
C VAL A 355 -17.23 -2.03 -26.32
N LYS A 356 -18.49 -1.68 -26.04
CA LYS A 356 -19.59 -2.17 -26.86
C LYS A 356 -19.50 -1.57 -28.28
N ASP A 357 -19.66 -2.42 -29.28
CA ASP A 357 -19.61 -2.01 -30.68
C ASP A 357 -20.80 -1.12 -31.09
N ASN A 358 -20.59 -0.31 -32.12
CA ASN A 358 -21.62 0.53 -32.76
C ASN A 358 -22.33 1.53 -31.82
N ILE A 359 -21.64 2.01 -30.79
CA ILE A 359 -22.15 3.05 -29.89
C ILE A 359 -21.52 4.43 -30.18
N PRO A 360 -22.22 5.53 -29.87
CA PRO A 360 -21.60 6.86 -29.94
C PRO A 360 -20.58 7.04 -28.80
N HIS A 361 -19.31 7.24 -29.16
CA HIS A 361 -18.25 7.57 -28.20
C HIS A 361 -18.42 9.01 -27.67
N ARG A 362 -18.93 9.16 -26.45
CA ARG A 362 -19.24 10.47 -25.84
C ARG A 362 -18.41 10.71 -24.58
N ALA A 363 -17.50 11.69 -24.59
CA ALA A 363 -16.63 12.02 -23.47
C ALA A 363 -17.38 12.29 -22.15
N ARG A 364 -18.59 12.86 -22.23
CA ARG A 364 -19.44 13.13 -21.06
C ARG A 364 -19.76 11.88 -20.24
N ASN A 365 -19.77 10.70 -20.85
CA ASN A 365 -20.05 9.44 -20.16
C ASN A 365 -18.90 8.99 -19.23
N ALA A 366 -17.71 9.57 -19.39
CA ALA A 366 -16.59 9.40 -18.47
C ALA A 366 -16.41 10.62 -17.56
N VAL A 367 -16.45 11.84 -18.13
CA VAL A 367 -16.20 13.08 -17.39
C VAL A 367 -17.22 13.32 -16.28
N ILE A 368 -18.52 13.05 -16.52
CA ILE A 368 -19.56 13.33 -15.51
C ILE A 368 -19.44 12.38 -14.30
N PRO A 369 -19.35 11.04 -14.44
CA PRO A 369 -19.10 10.16 -13.30
C PRO A 369 -17.84 10.53 -12.51
N ILE A 370 -16.72 10.77 -13.19
CA ILE A 370 -15.47 11.18 -12.53
C ILE A 370 -15.63 12.50 -11.79
N ALA A 371 -16.29 13.49 -12.38
CA ALA A 371 -16.58 14.75 -11.70
C ALA A 371 -17.45 14.52 -10.45
N VAL A 372 -18.48 13.67 -10.54
CA VAL A 372 -19.32 13.30 -9.40
C VAL A 372 -18.51 12.63 -8.30
N LEU A 373 -17.59 11.71 -8.63
CA LEU A 373 -16.67 11.10 -7.68
C LEU A 373 -15.88 12.16 -6.92
N VAL A 374 -15.19 13.04 -7.66
CA VAL A 374 -14.31 14.07 -7.08
C VAL A 374 -15.10 15.06 -6.23
N PHE A 375 -16.19 15.63 -6.75
CA PHE A 375 -16.98 16.62 -6.02
C PHE A 375 -17.71 16.01 -4.82
N SER A 376 -18.23 14.78 -4.94
CA SER A 376 -18.90 14.12 -3.82
C SER A 376 -17.91 13.79 -2.71
N MET A 377 -16.69 13.37 -3.05
CA MET A 377 -15.65 13.11 -2.05
C MET A 377 -15.32 14.36 -1.24
N PHE A 378 -15.04 15.48 -1.91
CA PHE A 378 -14.81 16.75 -1.22
C PHE A 378 -16.03 17.17 -0.40
N TYR A 379 -17.23 17.08 -0.98
CA TYR A 379 -18.47 17.38 -0.26
C TYR A 379 -18.56 16.60 1.06
N PHE A 380 -18.40 15.27 1.03
CA PHE A 380 -18.51 14.45 2.24
C PHE A 380 -17.39 14.72 3.25
N ILE A 381 -16.15 14.95 2.80
CA ILE A 381 -15.03 15.36 3.67
C ILE A 381 -15.38 16.68 4.39
N PHE A 382 -15.81 17.70 3.64
CA PHE A 382 -16.13 19.01 4.22
C PHE A 382 -17.38 19.01 5.11
N THR A 383 -18.33 18.10 4.88
CA THR A 383 -19.53 17.99 5.72
C THR A 383 -19.35 17.12 6.96
N SER A 384 -18.38 16.21 6.96
CA SER A 384 -18.11 15.31 8.09
C SER A 384 -16.96 15.78 8.97
N GLY A 385 -16.03 16.57 8.44
CA GLY A 385 -14.93 17.14 9.19
C GLY A 385 -15.34 18.36 10.03
N GLU A 386 -14.72 18.48 11.18
CA GLU A 386 -14.87 19.59 12.12
C GLU A 386 -13.56 20.43 12.18
N GLY A 387 -13.70 21.74 12.33
CA GLY A 387 -12.57 22.65 12.55
C GLY A 387 -12.61 23.92 11.70
N ASP A 388 -11.75 24.88 12.06
CA ASP A 388 -11.71 26.20 11.41
C ASP A 388 -10.71 26.25 10.24
N SER A 389 -9.69 25.37 10.25
CA SER A 389 -8.71 25.28 9.17
C SER A 389 -8.98 24.07 8.26
N LEU A 390 -8.51 24.17 7.01
CA LEU A 390 -8.57 23.07 6.04
C LEU A 390 -7.92 21.80 6.59
N LYS A 391 -6.83 21.94 7.36
CA LYS A 391 -6.11 20.82 7.96
C LYS A 391 -6.96 20.12 9.01
N ASP A 392 -7.66 20.89 9.85
CA ASP A 392 -8.49 20.34 10.93
C ASP A 392 -9.69 19.58 10.37
N ILE A 393 -10.34 20.13 9.34
CA ILE A 393 -11.47 19.49 8.65
C ILE A 393 -11.02 18.17 8.01
N LEU A 394 -9.91 18.16 7.27
CA LEU A 394 -9.42 16.91 6.67
C LEU A 394 -8.98 15.90 7.73
N GLY A 395 -8.35 16.36 8.82
CA GLY A 395 -7.85 15.49 9.88
C GLY A 395 -8.94 14.81 10.70
N SER A 396 -10.09 15.48 10.91
CA SER A 396 -11.22 14.96 11.67
C SER A 396 -12.30 14.29 10.82
N SER A 397 -12.28 14.47 9.50
CA SER A 397 -13.29 13.91 8.59
C SER A 397 -13.27 12.38 8.53
N ASP A 398 -14.45 11.78 8.36
CA ASP A 398 -14.57 10.35 8.03
C ASP A 398 -14.26 10.15 6.54
N THR A 399 -12.96 10.10 6.23
CA THR A 399 -12.46 9.94 4.86
C THR A 399 -12.88 8.62 4.23
N PHE A 400 -13.01 7.55 5.03
CA PHE A 400 -13.43 6.24 4.55
C PHE A 400 -14.90 6.25 4.12
N ALA A 401 -15.79 6.81 4.93
CA ALA A 401 -17.19 6.99 4.55
C ALA A 401 -17.31 7.93 3.33
N ALA A 402 -16.54 9.02 3.27
CA ALA A 402 -16.57 9.94 2.13
C ALA A 402 -16.23 9.22 0.80
N LEU A 403 -15.20 8.39 0.79
CA LEU A 403 -14.82 7.57 -0.37
C LEU A 403 -15.92 6.58 -0.78
N MET A 404 -16.54 5.91 0.20
CA MET A 404 -17.63 4.95 -0.04
C MET A 404 -18.85 5.61 -0.70
N HIS A 405 -19.31 6.75 -0.17
CA HIS A 405 -20.46 7.46 -0.74
C HIS A 405 -20.15 8.03 -2.13
N ALA A 406 -18.95 8.60 -2.31
CA ALA A 406 -18.53 9.19 -3.57
C ALA A 406 -18.46 8.16 -4.71
N THR A 407 -17.91 6.98 -4.44
CA THR A 407 -17.81 5.88 -5.43
C THR A 407 -19.17 5.29 -5.78
N LEU A 408 -20.06 5.11 -4.81
CA LEU A 408 -21.44 4.69 -5.06
C LEU A 408 -22.19 5.68 -5.96
N LEU A 409 -22.17 6.98 -5.64
CA LEU A 409 -22.82 8.01 -6.43
C LEU A 409 -22.26 8.06 -7.86
N SER A 410 -20.95 7.95 -7.99
CA SER A 410 -20.29 7.91 -9.30
C SER A 410 -20.72 6.71 -10.14
N ALA A 411 -20.76 5.50 -9.55
CA ALA A 411 -21.22 4.29 -10.21
C ALA A 411 -22.68 4.40 -10.67
N LEU A 412 -23.56 4.94 -9.80
CA LEU A 412 -24.97 5.17 -10.13
C LEU A 412 -25.13 6.17 -11.28
N VAL A 413 -24.33 7.24 -11.30
CA VAL A 413 -24.34 8.23 -12.39
C VAL A 413 -23.84 7.61 -13.69
N ALA A 414 -22.78 6.79 -13.65
CA ALA A 414 -22.30 6.05 -14.82
C ALA A 414 -23.38 5.10 -15.38
N ALA A 415 -24.06 4.36 -14.52
CA ALA A 415 -25.17 3.48 -14.89
C ALA A 415 -26.35 4.29 -15.47
N GLY A 416 -26.77 5.35 -14.79
CA GLY A 416 -27.87 6.21 -15.20
C GLY A 416 -27.63 6.89 -16.55
N LEU A 417 -26.40 7.37 -16.80
CA LEU A 417 -26.03 7.93 -18.10
C LEU A 417 -26.02 6.87 -19.21
N SER A 418 -25.58 5.65 -18.92
CA SER A 418 -25.51 4.56 -19.89
C SER A 418 -26.90 4.08 -20.31
N ILE A 419 -27.78 3.86 -19.32
CA ILE A 419 -29.16 3.42 -19.52
C ILE A 419 -30.03 4.53 -20.09
N GLY A 420 -29.98 5.74 -19.52
CA GLY A 420 -30.79 6.88 -19.95
C GLY A 420 -30.50 7.35 -21.38
N GLN A 421 -29.29 7.08 -21.89
CA GLN A 421 -28.93 7.36 -23.29
C GLN A 421 -29.21 6.19 -24.24
N GLY A 422 -29.65 5.03 -23.72
CA GLY A 422 -29.85 3.81 -24.51
C GLY A 422 -28.54 3.23 -25.07
N ILE A 423 -27.40 3.52 -24.45
CA ILE A 423 -26.09 3.00 -24.88
C ILE A 423 -25.92 1.56 -24.40
N LEU A 424 -26.18 1.36 -23.10
CA LEU A 424 -26.24 0.05 -22.46
C LEU A 424 -27.65 -0.17 -21.91
N ASN A 425 -28.16 -1.40 -22.03
CA ASN A 425 -29.34 -1.81 -21.26
C ASN A 425 -28.94 -2.18 -19.81
N LEU A 426 -29.92 -2.49 -18.97
CA LEU A 426 -29.66 -2.81 -17.55
C LEU A 426 -28.70 -4.00 -17.39
N ASN A 427 -28.91 -5.09 -18.13
CA ASN A 427 -28.07 -6.28 -18.05
C ASN A 427 -26.65 -5.98 -18.53
N GLU A 428 -26.50 -5.30 -19.67
CA GLU A 428 -25.19 -4.88 -20.18
C GLU A 428 -24.46 -3.95 -19.21
N THR A 429 -25.19 -3.11 -18.47
CA THR A 429 -24.62 -2.23 -17.45
C THR A 429 -24.15 -3.02 -16.24
N LEU A 430 -24.93 -4.00 -15.77
CA LEU A 430 -24.52 -4.89 -14.69
C LEU A 430 -23.33 -5.76 -15.10
N ASP A 431 -23.33 -6.31 -16.31
CA ASP A 431 -22.20 -7.07 -16.85
C ASP A 431 -20.94 -6.21 -16.92
N ALA A 432 -21.06 -4.96 -17.40
CA ALA A 432 -19.93 -4.01 -17.41
C ALA A 432 -19.39 -3.75 -16.00
N TRP A 433 -20.30 -3.59 -15.05
CA TRP A 433 -19.96 -3.36 -13.66
C TRP A 433 -19.24 -4.59 -13.04
N PHE A 434 -19.74 -5.80 -13.29
CA PHE A 434 -19.08 -7.05 -12.87
C PHE A 434 -17.71 -7.24 -13.51
N SER A 435 -17.54 -6.94 -14.81
CA SER A 435 -16.22 -6.95 -15.44
C SER A 435 -15.25 -6.03 -14.72
N GLY A 436 -15.72 -4.83 -14.34
CA GLY A 436 -14.95 -3.89 -13.53
C GLY A 436 -14.60 -4.42 -12.12
N LEU A 437 -15.49 -5.20 -11.50
CA LEU A 437 -15.20 -5.83 -10.21
C LEU A 437 -14.11 -6.91 -10.31
N LYS A 438 -14.23 -7.80 -11.30
CA LYS A 438 -13.28 -8.90 -11.50
C LYS A 438 -11.86 -8.37 -11.65
N PHE A 439 -11.74 -7.27 -12.38
CA PHE A 439 -10.49 -6.57 -12.59
C PHE A 439 -9.83 -6.07 -11.29
N MET A 440 -10.61 -5.68 -10.27
CA MET A 440 -10.10 -5.24 -8.97
C MET A 440 -9.77 -6.40 -8.01
N LEU A 441 -10.15 -7.64 -8.34
CA LEU A 441 -10.13 -8.76 -7.40
C LEU A 441 -8.70 -9.10 -6.94
N MET A 442 -7.72 -9.01 -7.84
CA MET A 442 -6.31 -9.32 -7.54
C MET A 442 -5.76 -8.40 -6.44
N GLY A 443 -5.96 -7.08 -6.58
CA GLY A 443 -5.52 -6.10 -5.59
C GLY A 443 -6.21 -6.29 -4.24
N LEU A 444 -7.50 -6.63 -4.24
CA LEU A 444 -8.25 -6.92 -3.01
C LEU A 444 -7.77 -8.18 -2.29
N LEU A 445 -7.40 -9.23 -3.02
CA LEU A 445 -6.83 -10.44 -2.42
C LEU A 445 -5.47 -10.17 -1.76
N VAL A 446 -4.61 -9.39 -2.43
CA VAL A 446 -3.32 -8.98 -1.87
C VAL A 446 -3.52 -8.14 -0.61
N LEU A 447 -4.46 -7.18 -0.64
CA LEU A 447 -4.77 -6.32 0.50
C LEU A 447 -5.30 -7.11 1.69
N LEU A 448 -6.22 -8.05 1.47
CA LEU A 448 -6.75 -8.91 2.53
C LEU A 448 -5.64 -9.73 3.21
N LEU A 449 -4.72 -10.29 2.42
CA LEU A 449 -3.58 -11.03 2.97
C LEU A 449 -2.56 -10.09 3.64
N ALA A 450 -2.41 -8.86 3.16
CA ALA A 450 -1.53 -7.86 3.75
C ALA A 450 -1.97 -7.50 5.17
N TRP A 451 -3.26 -7.21 5.32
CA TRP A 451 -3.85 -6.90 6.62
C TRP A 451 -3.77 -8.08 7.58
N ALA A 452 -4.03 -9.31 7.11
CA ALA A 452 -3.85 -10.50 7.94
C ALA A 452 -2.37 -10.71 8.36
N LEU A 453 -1.41 -10.38 7.50
CA LEU A 453 0.01 -10.39 7.84
C LEU A 453 0.37 -9.28 8.84
N ALA A 454 -0.26 -8.11 8.75
CA ALA A 454 -0.11 -7.01 9.70
C ALA A 454 -0.63 -7.40 11.09
N ASP A 455 -1.83 -7.99 11.17
CA ASP A 455 -2.43 -8.53 12.40
C ASP A 455 -1.50 -9.56 13.07
N ILE A 456 -0.93 -10.46 12.28
CA ILE A 456 0.05 -11.45 12.76
C ILE A 456 1.32 -10.78 13.28
N SER A 457 1.82 -9.76 12.57
CA SER A 457 3.03 -9.04 12.97
C SER A 457 2.81 -8.28 14.29
N LYS A 458 1.61 -7.75 14.50
CA LYS A 458 1.19 -7.13 15.76
C LYS A 458 1.14 -8.15 16.89
N ASP A 459 0.50 -9.30 16.66
CA ASP A 459 0.44 -10.38 17.65
C ASP A 459 1.83 -10.96 17.98
N LEU A 460 2.75 -10.93 17.02
CA LEU A 460 4.13 -11.33 17.20
C LEU A 460 5.04 -10.26 17.80
N GLN A 461 4.54 -9.05 18.07
CA GLN A 461 5.34 -7.92 18.57
C GLN A 461 6.57 -7.64 17.67
N THR A 462 6.39 -7.78 16.35
CA THR A 462 7.47 -7.57 15.38
C THR A 462 8.03 -6.15 15.46
N ALA A 463 7.17 -5.16 15.73
CA ALA A 463 7.58 -3.78 15.94
C ALA A 463 8.57 -3.66 17.11
N ASP A 464 8.23 -4.22 18.29
CA ASP A 464 9.07 -4.15 19.51
C ASP A 464 10.43 -4.82 19.32
N TYR A 465 10.48 -5.93 18.58
CA TYR A 465 11.75 -6.56 18.21
C TYR A 465 12.59 -5.68 17.30
N ILE A 466 11.97 -5.03 16.31
CA ILE A 466 12.68 -4.13 15.42
C ILE A 466 13.20 -2.91 16.20
N VAL A 467 12.39 -2.33 17.08
CA VAL A 467 12.79 -1.20 17.96
C VAL A 467 14.01 -1.58 18.79
N SER A 468 13.94 -2.70 19.51
CA SER A 468 14.99 -3.14 20.44
C SER A 468 16.30 -3.53 19.75
N THR A 469 16.26 -3.98 18.51
CA THR A 469 17.47 -4.42 17.77
C THR A 469 18.05 -3.37 16.84
N LEU A 470 17.20 -2.60 16.15
CA LEU A 470 17.62 -1.70 15.06
C LEU A 470 17.47 -0.22 15.39
N GLY A 471 16.75 0.15 16.46
CA GLY A 471 16.46 1.54 16.84
C GLY A 471 17.70 2.43 16.96
N ASP A 472 18.81 1.87 17.46
CA ASP A 472 20.05 2.61 17.68
C ASP A 472 21.09 2.41 16.56
N SER A 473 20.86 1.46 15.65
CA SER A 473 21.85 1.03 14.66
C SER A 473 21.76 1.78 13.33
N ILE A 474 20.60 2.38 13.02
CA ILE A 474 20.35 3.04 11.73
C ILE A 474 20.22 4.56 11.95
N PRO A 475 21.05 5.39 11.30
CA PRO A 475 20.85 6.84 11.32
C PRO A 475 19.49 7.19 10.70
N MET A 476 18.62 7.87 11.46
CA MET A 476 17.27 8.20 11.01
C MET A 476 17.23 8.95 9.67
N SER A 477 18.25 9.76 9.36
CA SER A 477 18.33 10.55 8.13
C SER A 477 18.54 9.76 6.85
N ILE A 478 19.12 8.55 6.90
CA ILE A 478 19.33 7.73 5.70
C ILE A 478 18.25 6.66 5.52
N LEU A 479 17.37 6.51 6.51
CA LEU A 479 16.33 5.49 6.53
C LEU A 479 15.42 5.55 5.29
N PRO A 480 14.89 6.72 4.84
CA PRO A 480 14.07 6.76 3.63
C PRO A 480 14.79 6.19 2.39
N THR A 481 16.07 6.50 2.23
CA THR A 481 16.88 6.02 1.10
C THR A 481 17.09 4.51 1.12
N ILE A 482 17.36 3.94 2.30
CA ILE A 482 17.49 2.47 2.46
C ILE A 482 16.16 1.81 2.12
N ILE A 483 15.05 2.34 2.62
CA ILE A 483 13.71 1.81 2.36
C ILE A 483 13.35 1.88 0.89
N PHE A 484 13.69 2.97 0.18
CA PHE A 484 13.49 3.06 -1.27
C PHE A 484 14.21 1.93 -2.00
N LEU A 485 15.47 1.64 -1.63
CA LEU A 485 16.27 0.58 -2.25
C LEU A 485 15.69 -0.81 -1.95
N VAL A 486 15.26 -1.06 -0.71
CA VAL A 486 14.64 -2.33 -0.31
C VAL A 486 13.32 -2.54 -1.06
N ALA A 487 12.46 -1.51 -1.14
CA ALA A 487 11.22 -1.56 -1.89
C ALA A 487 11.46 -1.79 -3.38
N ALA A 488 12.39 -1.05 -3.98
CA ALA A 488 12.77 -1.20 -5.39
C ALA A 488 13.33 -2.60 -5.70
N ALA A 489 14.25 -3.12 -4.88
CA ALA A 489 14.84 -4.44 -5.09
C ALA A 489 13.80 -5.56 -4.93
N THR A 490 12.93 -5.45 -3.93
CA THR A 490 11.85 -6.41 -3.69
C THR A 490 10.88 -6.39 -4.87
N ALA A 491 10.39 -5.21 -5.27
CA ALA A 491 9.40 -5.09 -6.33
C ALA A 491 9.96 -5.50 -7.69
N PHE A 492 11.26 -5.26 -7.92
CA PHE A 492 11.93 -5.71 -9.14
C PHE A 492 11.91 -7.23 -9.27
N GLY A 493 12.09 -7.96 -8.16
CA GLY A 493 12.11 -9.43 -8.16
C GLY A 493 10.74 -10.10 -8.01
N THR A 494 9.75 -9.43 -7.41
CA THR A 494 8.38 -9.96 -7.30
C THR A 494 7.53 -9.65 -8.52
N GLY A 495 7.83 -8.56 -9.24
CA GLY A 495 7.00 -8.10 -10.37
C GLY A 495 5.66 -7.48 -9.95
N SER A 496 5.51 -7.08 -8.69
CA SER A 496 4.24 -6.53 -8.19
C SER A 496 4.47 -5.41 -7.17
N SER A 497 4.04 -4.20 -7.51
CA SER A 497 4.12 -3.03 -6.63
C SER A 497 3.14 -3.13 -5.46
N TRP A 498 1.89 -3.56 -5.71
CA TRP A 498 0.89 -3.83 -4.67
C TRP A 498 1.40 -4.77 -3.58
N GLY A 499 2.00 -5.90 -3.98
CA GLY A 499 2.55 -6.85 -3.02
C GLY A 499 3.66 -6.30 -2.15
N VAL A 500 4.56 -5.51 -2.72
CA VAL A 500 5.68 -4.92 -1.95
C VAL A 500 5.20 -3.88 -0.96
N MET A 501 4.26 -3.03 -1.37
CA MET A 501 3.65 -2.06 -0.46
C MET A 501 2.96 -2.76 0.71
N ALA A 502 2.18 -3.81 0.42
CA ALA A 502 1.52 -4.65 1.42
C ALA A 502 2.49 -5.30 2.41
N ILE A 503 3.64 -5.79 1.94
CA ILE A 503 4.63 -6.46 2.79
C ILE A 503 5.43 -5.46 3.62
N LEU A 504 5.83 -4.32 3.03
CA LEU A 504 6.79 -3.41 3.67
C LEU A 504 6.12 -2.35 4.55
N MET A 505 4.94 -1.83 4.20
CA MET A 505 4.35 -0.70 4.94
C MET A 505 4.10 -1.00 6.42
N PRO A 506 3.50 -2.17 6.79
CA PRO A 506 3.25 -2.52 8.20
C PRO A 506 4.54 -2.68 9.03
N LEU A 507 5.67 -2.92 8.37
CA LEU A 507 6.97 -3.07 9.03
C LEU A 507 7.72 -1.73 9.13
N VAL A 508 7.68 -0.97 8.04
CA VAL A 508 8.51 0.22 7.86
C VAL A 508 8.00 1.40 8.69
N ILE A 509 6.68 1.58 8.84
CA ILE A 509 6.14 2.69 9.63
C ILE A 509 6.52 2.55 11.11
N PRO A 510 6.27 1.39 11.78
CA PRO A 510 6.70 1.20 13.17
C PRO A 510 8.21 1.30 13.35
N LEU A 511 9.01 0.71 12.44
CA LEU A 511 10.46 0.84 12.44
C LEU A 511 10.89 2.32 12.39
N THR A 512 10.28 3.10 11.52
CA THR A 512 10.62 4.51 11.33
C THR A 512 10.28 5.31 12.59
N TRP A 513 9.10 5.09 13.16
CA TRP A 513 8.69 5.75 14.39
C TRP A 513 9.62 5.41 15.56
N ALA A 514 9.99 4.14 15.69
CA ALA A 514 10.92 3.64 16.70
C ALA A 514 12.32 4.26 16.59
N VAL A 515 12.90 4.24 15.38
CA VAL A 515 14.21 4.85 15.11
C VAL A 515 14.16 6.36 15.39
N MET A 516 13.08 7.04 15.01
CA MET A 516 12.88 8.44 15.34
C MET A 516 12.78 8.66 16.87
N GLY A 517 12.02 7.85 17.58
CA GLY A 517 11.85 7.92 19.03
C GLY A 517 13.17 7.78 19.80
N ASN A 518 13.92 6.71 19.52
CA ASN A 518 15.19 6.42 20.20
C ASN A 518 16.24 7.52 19.96
N ASN A 519 16.23 8.14 18.78
CA ASN A 519 17.15 9.23 18.45
C ASN A 519 16.66 10.61 18.95
N GLY A 520 15.60 10.66 19.78
CA GLY A 520 15.01 11.91 20.27
C GLY A 520 14.35 12.75 19.17
N GLY A 521 14.09 12.14 18.02
CA GLY A 521 13.61 12.76 16.79
C GLY A 521 12.15 12.46 16.47
N ALA A 522 11.37 11.84 17.37
CA ALA A 522 9.91 11.74 17.25
C ALA A 522 9.22 13.09 17.53
N THR A 523 9.68 14.14 16.85
CA THR A 523 9.19 15.51 16.97
C THR A 523 8.59 15.96 15.63
N PRO A 524 7.63 16.90 15.63
CA PRO A 524 7.02 17.42 14.40
C PRO A 524 8.03 17.95 13.36
N GLU A 525 9.20 18.44 13.81
CA GLU A 525 10.28 18.92 12.94
C GLU A 525 10.84 17.80 12.04
N ASN A 526 10.83 16.56 12.54
CA ASN A 526 11.42 15.38 11.89
C ASN A 526 10.39 14.49 11.18
N TYR A 527 9.11 14.87 11.17
CA TYR A 527 8.06 14.11 10.48
C TYR A 527 8.32 13.96 8.97
N HIS A 528 9.15 14.83 8.40
CA HIS A 528 9.65 14.68 7.04
C HIS A 528 10.32 13.32 6.77
N ILE A 529 10.96 12.69 7.77
CA ILE A 529 11.54 11.35 7.64
C ILE A 529 10.44 10.29 7.54
N LEU A 530 9.41 10.37 8.37
CA LEU A 530 8.26 9.47 8.31
C LEU A 530 7.54 9.59 6.95
N TYR A 531 7.19 10.83 6.55
CA TYR A 531 6.54 11.09 5.27
C TYR A 531 7.38 10.63 4.08
N SER A 532 8.69 10.92 4.11
CA SER A 532 9.60 10.46 3.06
C SER A 532 9.75 8.95 3.05
N THR A 533 9.70 8.29 4.20
CA THR A 533 9.86 6.83 4.26
C THR A 533 8.62 6.11 3.74
N ILE A 534 7.42 6.59 4.09
CA ILE A 534 6.15 6.12 3.49
C ILE A 534 6.21 6.30 1.97
N ALA A 535 6.60 7.49 1.49
CA ALA A 535 6.78 7.75 0.07
C ALA A 535 7.82 6.82 -0.57
N CYS A 536 8.91 6.47 0.13
CA CYS A 536 9.94 5.58 -0.40
C CYS A 536 9.46 4.13 -0.57
N VAL A 537 8.58 3.63 0.30
CA VAL A 537 7.92 2.32 0.08
C VAL A 537 7.08 2.36 -1.19
N LEU A 538 6.20 3.36 -1.30
CA LEU A 538 5.29 3.49 -2.45
C LEU A 538 6.05 3.68 -3.76
N THR A 539 7.02 4.59 -3.77
CA THR A 539 7.74 4.98 -5.00
C THR A 539 8.86 4.04 -5.38
N GLY A 540 9.49 3.35 -4.43
CA GLY A 540 10.45 2.29 -4.73
C GLY A 540 9.77 1.12 -5.43
N ALA A 541 8.57 0.74 -4.97
CA ALA A 541 7.77 -0.27 -5.64
C ALA A 541 7.39 0.13 -7.08
N VAL A 542 6.98 1.38 -7.30
CA VAL A 542 6.61 1.91 -8.63
C VAL A 542 7.83 2.11 -9.54
N TRP A 543 9.03 2.33 -8.99
CA TRP A 543 10.25 2.35 -9.81
C TRP A 543 10.53 0.99 -10.47
N ALA A 544 10.26 -0.10 -9.75
CA ALA A 544 10.41 -1.43 -10.29
C ALA A 544 9.42 -1.74 -11.41
N ASP A 545 8.24 -1.13 -11.40
CA ASP A 545 7.23 -1.29 -12.46
C ASP A 545 7.72 -0.86 -13.85
N HIS A 546 8.74 0.01 -13.94
CA HIS A 546 9.35 0.39 -15.24
C HIS A 546 10.63 -0.38 -15.58
N CYS A 547 11.20 -1.10 -14.62
CA CYS A 547 12.50 -1.75 -14.80
C CYS A 547 12.39 -3.27 -14.89
N SER A 548 11.38 -3.86 -14.25
CA SER A 548 11.27 -5.30 -14.11
C SER A 548 10.56 -5.94 -15.30
N PRO A 549 11.17 -6.94 -15.96
CA PRO A 549 10.54 -7.65 -17.07
C PRO A 549 9.35 -8.51 -16.63
N ILE A 550 9.22 -8.79 -15.34
CA ILE A 550 8.14 -9.59 -14.77
C ILE A 550 7.06 -8.73 -14.11
N SER A 551 7.16 -7.39 -14.23
CA SER A 551 6.12 -6.51 -13.70
C SER A 551 4.84 -6.64 -14.50
N ASP A 552 3.72 -6.82 -13.79
CA ASP A 552 2.37 -6.88 -14.36
C ASP A 552 2.05 -5.65 -15.25
N THR A 553 2.36 -4.45 -14.76
CA THR A 553 2.18 -3.19 -15.51
C THR A 553 3.09 -3.11 -16.74
N THR A 554 4.36 -3.54 -16.65
CA THR A 554 5.26 -3.62 -17.82
C THR A 554 4.71 -4.59 -18.87
N ILE A 555 4.27 -5.78 -18.46
CA ILE A 555 3.71 -6.81 -19.36
C ILE A 555 2.44 -6.27 -20.03
N LEU A 556 1.51 -5.75 -19.24
CA LEU A 556 0.25 -5.18 -19.71
C LEU A 556 0.49 -4.02 -20.67
N THR A 557 1.47 -3.17 -20.39
CA THR A 557 1.78 -2.01 -21.23
C THR A 557 2.38 -2.43 -22.57
N SER A 558 3.28 -3.42 -22.56
CA SER A 558 3.84 -3.95 -23.81
C SER A 558 2.74 -4.56 -24.71
N MET A 559 1.79 -5.29 -24.12
CA MET A 559 0.64 -5.86 -24.82
C MET A 559 -0.32 -4.81 -25.36
N ALA A 560 -0.73 -3.87 -24.51
CA ALA A 560 -1.65 -2.79 -24.87
C ALA A 560 -1.07 -1.88 -25.96
N SER A 561 0.25 -1.73 -25.99
CA SER A 561 0.96 -0.93 -27.00
C SER A 561 1.33 -1.72 -28.25
N GLY A 562 1.32 -3.06 -28.18
CA GLY A 562 1.70 -3.95 -29.27
C GLY A 562 3.21 -3.96 -29.54
N CYS A 563 4.03 -3.96 -28.49
CA CYS A 563 5.48 -4.23 -28.58
C CYS A 563 5.90 -5.48 -27.83
N GLU A 564 7.04 -6.04 -28.22
CA GLU A 564 7.68 -7.09 -27.45
C GLU A 564 8.04 -6.57 -26.05
N LEU A 565 7.86 -7.43 -25.06
CA LEU A 565 8.10 -7.13 -23.64
C LEU A 565 9.53 -6.61 -23.41
N MET A 566 10.53 -7.36 -23.90
CA MET A 566 11.92 -6.99 -23.68
C MET A 566 12.33 -5.73 -24.44
N ASP A 567 11.74 -5.47 -25.60
CA ASP A 567 11.95 -4.21 -26.31
C ASP A 567 11.46 -3.02 -25.48
N HIS A 568 10.28 -3.13 -24.85
CA HIS A 568 9.78 -2.12 -23.92
C HIS A 568 10.74 -1.92 -22.75
N VAL A 569 11.06 -2.99 -22.01
CA VAL A 569 11.97 -2.96 -20.85
C VAL A 569 13.29 -2.28 -21.18
N TRP A 570 13.98 -2.70 -22.25
CA TRP A 570 15.29 -2.14 -22.59
C TRP A 570 15.21 -0.69 -23.06
N THR A 571 14.14 -0.31 -23.75
CA THR A 571 13.98 1.07 -24.23
C THR A 571 13.62 2.05 -23.12
N GLN A 572 12.86 1.63 -22.10
CA GLN A 572 12.49 2.48 -20.98
C GLN A 572 13.50 2.52 -19.83
N MET A 573 14.27 1.44 -19.62
CA MET A 573 15.19 1.31 -18.48
C MET A 573 16.16 2.49 -18.29
N PRO A 574 16.78 3.10 -19.33
CA PRO A 574 17.64 4.27 -19.14
C PRO A 574 16.90 5.47 -18.53
N TYR A 575 15.61 5.64 -18.85
CA TYR A 575 14.77 6.72 -18.33
C TYR A 575 14.43 6.47 -16.87
N ALA A 576 14.03 5.24 -16.54
CA ALA A 576 13.72 4.83 -15.17
C ALA A 576 14.96 4.90 -14.25
N ILE A 577 16.14 4.49 -14.73
CA ILE A 577 17.40 4.64 -13.99
C ILE A 577 17.74 6.12 -13.77
N SER A 578 17.58 6.97 -14.78
CA SER A 578 17.84 8.42 -14.66
C SER A 578 16.93 9.09 -13.62
N ALA A 579 15.63 8.80 -13.68
CA ALA A 579 14.65 9.33 -12.74
C ALA A 579 14.84 8.74 -11.33
N GLY A 580 15.08 7.44 -11.21
CA GLY A 580 15.31 6.74 -9.94
C GLY A 580 16.59 7.19 -9.24
N ALA A 581 17.70 7.33 -9.97
CA ALA A 581 18.95 7.84 -9.41
C ALA A 581 18.82 9.29 -8.93
N ALA A 582 18.09 10.13 -9.66
CA ALA A 582 17.80 11.49 -9.21
C ALA A 582 16.86 11.51 -7.99
N ALA A 583 15.83 10.67 -7.97
CA ALA A 583 14.95 10.52 -6.81
C ALA A 583 15.73 10.10 -5.58
N LEU A 584 16.68 9.17 -5.71
CA LEU A 584 17.51 8.67 -4.62
C LEU A 584 18.52 9.71 -4.13
N LEU A 585 19.36 10.24 -5.04
CA LEU A 585 20.51 11.08 -4.69
C LEU A 585 20.14 12.54 -4.41
N LEU A 586 19.15 13.07 -5.14
CA LEU A 586 18.73 14.47 -5.04
C LEU A 586 17.39 14.63 -4.31
N GLY A 587 16.66 13.54 -4.07
CA GLY A 587 15.37 13.54 -3.38
C GLY A 587 15.46 12.93 -1.99
N THR A 588 15.35 11.60 -1.89
CA THR A 588 15.14 10.88 -0.63
C THR A 588 16.29 11.07 0.37
N LEU A 589 17.54 11.05 -0.11
CA LEU A 589 18.70 11.21 0.75
C LEU A 589 18.76 12.60 1.42
N PRO A 590 18.77 13.73 0.68
CA PRO A 590 18.75 15.05 1.30
C PRO A 590 17.42 15.35 2.03
N ALA A 591 16.30 14.76 1.60
CA ALA A 591 15.03 14.88 2.31
C ALA A 591 15.13 14.35 3.74
N GLY A 592 15.80 13.21 3.96
CA GLY A 592 16.02 12.67 5.31
C GLY A 592 16.94 13.52 6.21
N PHE A 593 17.70 14.45 5.64
CA PHE A 593 18.44 15.48 6.39
C PHE A 593 17.64 16.79 6.61
N GLY A 594 16.34 16.80 6.27
CA GLY A 594 15.46 17.95 6.47
C GLY A 594 15.47 18.98 5.34
N ALA A 595 16.05 18.67 4.19
CA ALA A 595 15.99 19.58 3.05
C ALA A 595 14.56 19.69 2.49
N PRO A 596 14.05 20.91 2.16
CA PRO A 596 12.67 21.09 1.72
C PRO A 596 12.36 20.34 0.41
N TRP A 597 11.31 19.52 0.42
CA TRP A 597 10.91 18.66 -0.71
C TRP A 597 10.78 19.42 -2.05
N TRP A 598 10.31 20.68 -2.04
CA TRP A 598 10.11 21.46 -3.27
C TRP A 598 11.43 21.88 -3.92
N ILE A 599 12.48 22.16 -3.13
CA ILE A 599 13.83 22.43 -3.67
C ILE A 599 14.37 21.16 -4.30
N LEU A 600 14.24 20.03 -3.60
CA LEU A 600 14.72 18.74 -4.05
C LEU A 600 14.05 18.30 -5.35
N LEU A 601 12.74 18.51 -5.45
CA LEU A 601 11.98 18.24 -6.66
C LEU A 601 12.45 19.12 -7.82
N LEU A 602 12.67 20.42 -7.60
CA LEU A 602 13.22 21.32 -8.62
C LEU A 602 14.62 20.89 -9.07
N LEU A 603 15.50 20.51 -8.14
CA LEU A 603 16.83 19.98 -8.45
C LEU A 603 16.75 18.68 -9.28
N GLY A 604 15.84 17.78 -8.91
CA GLY A 604 15.56 16.57 -9.67
C GLY A 604 15.08 16.87 -11.09
N ILE A 605 14.15 17.80 -11.26
CA ILE A 605 13.63 18.24 -12.59
C ILE A 605 14.75 18.86 -13.43
N LEU A 606 15.57 19.74 -12.83
CA LEU A 606 16.72 20.34 -13.50
C LEU A 606 17.73 19.28 -13.95
N SER A 607 17.98 18.27 -13.10
CA SER A 607 18.83 17.13 -13.46
C SER A 607 18.29 16.38 -14.68
N GLN A 608 16.98 16.09 -14.73
CA GLN A 608 16.37 15.47 -15.92
C GLN A 608 16.51 16.35 -17.17
N GLY A 609 16.34 17.67 -17.04
CA GLY A 609 16.57 18.62 -18.13
C GLY A 609 18.01 18.59 -18.64
N LEU A 610 19.01 18.46 -17.75
CA LEU A 610 20.42 18.31 -18.12
C LEU A 610 20.68 16.96 -18.82
N VAL A 611 20.10 15.87 -18.32
CA VAL A 611 20.21 14.54 -18.96
C VAL A 611 19.69 14.60 -20.39
N VAL A 612 18.49 15.16 -20.60
CA VAL A 612 17.91 15.34 -21.94
C VAL A 612 18.77 16.27 -22.81
N LYS A 613 19.36 17.31 -22.23
CA LYS A 613 20.23 18.25 -22.98
C LYS A 613 21.52 17.58 -23.48
N TYR A 614 22.18 16.78 -22.64
CA TYR A 614 23.50 16.19 -22.94
C TYR A 614 23.42 14.84 -23.66
N PHE A 615 22.46 13.99 -23.30
CA PHE A 615 22.32 12.64 -23.87
C PHE A 615 21.22 12.54 -24.93
N GLY A 616 20.28 13.49 -24.96
CA GLY A 616 19.15 13.49 -25.89
C GLY A 616 19.56 13.75 -27.33
N GLN A 617 19.11 12.89 -28.24
CA GLN A 617 19.29 12.99 -29.68
C GLN A 617 17.95 13.23 -30.37
N SER A 618 17.95 14.10 -31.40
CA SER A 618 16.77 14.31 -32.23
C SER A 618 16.35 13.01 -32.92
N THR A 619 15.06 12.70 -32.84
CA THR A 619 14.44 11.57 -33.53
C THR A 619 13.64 12.00 -34.77
N ASP A 620 13.40 13.30 -34.93
CA ASP A 620 12.81 13.91 -36.14
C ASP A 620 13.81 14.06 -37.29
#